data_AF-A0A183E1D9-F1
#
_entry.id   AF-A0A183E1D9-F1
#
_cell.length_a   1.000
_cell.length_b   1.000
_cell.length_c   1.000
_cell.angle_alpha   90.00
_cell.angle_beta   90.00
_cell.angle_gamma   90.00
#
_symmetry.space_group_name_H-M   'P 1'
#
loop_
_entity.id
_entity.type
_entity.pdbx_description
1 polymer ?
#
loop_
_entity_poly.entity_id
_entity_poly.type
_entity_poly.pdbx_seq_one_letter_code
_entity_poly.pdbx_strand_id
1 'polypeptide(L)'
;MGGARNDATGQNDIGAEIAAVGFKGFAPKKIDEVLKTEEYNEHFCKLVEWMCNEISALYGLDETVHAPTAPDNVEFFLLELSSVLSELECPVHALTLGPVMERFRSAENRTKLLHFLLDHLKCARLTALERLYNDAAGTQHKSEEVCHLEDTLRALDIGQLPANVTAGKVFADLSSMAEKRMTKCKQKPQPLLTASLTDTQWAKIAALNEKLIQEYGTRIQLLLKRLDVTIQSFTWSDRIVKMQVRECAFS
;
A
#
# COMPACT_ATOMS: atom_id res chain seq x y z
N MET A 1 -46.95 -9.51 -16.49
CA MET A 1 -46.90 -8.69 -15.26
C MET A 1 -45.52 -8.82 -14.67
N GLY A 2 -44.62 -7.92 -15.08
CA GLY A 2 -43.25 -7.86 -14.56
C GLY A 2 -43.28 -7.14 -13.22
N GLY A 3 -42.92 -7.84 -12.16
CA GLY A 3 -42.63 -7.24 -10.87
C GLY A 3 -41.21 -6.69 -10.90
N ALA A 4 -41.09 -5.37 -10.94
CA ALA A 4 -39.84 -4.69 -10.71
C ALA A 4 -39.42 -4.91 -9.25
N ARG A 5 -38.31 -5.64 -9.05
CA ARG A 5 -37.54 -5.57 -7.80
C ARG A 5 -36.85 -4.22 -7.79
N ASN A 6 -37.30 -3.33 -6.91
CA ASN A 6 -36.55 -2.15 -6.53
C ASN A 6 -35.38 -2.61 -5.66
N ASP A 7 -34.22 -2.78 -6.27
CA ASP A 7 -32.94 -2.89 -5.56
C ASP A 7 -32.52 -1.48 -5.13
N ALA A 8 -32.99 -1.06 -3.96
CA ALA A 8 -32.68 0.24 -3.32
C ALA A 8 -32.12 0.04 -1.91
N THR A 9 -31.17 -0.88 -1.76
CA THR A 9 -30.50 -1.16 -0.48
C THR A 9 -28.99 -1.19 -0.74
N GLY A 10 -28.31 -0.10 -0.40
CA GLY A 10 -26.85 -0.04 -0.48
C GLY A 10 -26.22 1.36 -0.52
N GLN A 11 -26.94 2.42 -0.15
CA GLN A 11 -26.30 3.73 0.05
C GLN A 11 -25.76 3.77 1.48
N ASN A 12 -24.47 3.46 1.63
CA ASN A 12 -23.73 3.69 2.87
C ASN A 12 -23.90 5.16 3.27
N ASP A 13 -24.50 5.39 4.44
CA ASP A 13 -24.58 6.73 5.03
C ASP A 13 -23.18 7.12 5.51
N ILE A 14 -22.47 7.87 4.68
CA ILE A 14 -21.12 8.38 4.97
C ILE A 14 -21.08 9.17 6.28
N GLY A 15 -22.18 9.83 6.66
CA GLY A 15 -22.28 10.51 7.95
C GLY A 15 -22.23 9.56 9.13
N ALA A 16 -22.90 8.40 9.03
CA ALA A 16 -22.84 7.35 10.05
C ALA A 16 -21.43 6.76 10.15
N GLU A 17 -20.73 6.57 9.03
CA GLU A 17 -19.34 6.10 9.02
C GLU A 17 -18.39 7.08 9.69
N ILE A 18 -18.50 8.38 9.39
CA ILE A 18 -17.72 9.45 10.03
C ILE A 18 -17.93 9.47 11.55
N ALA A 19 -19.18 9.29 12.00
CA ALA A 19 -19.47 9.15 13.43
C ALA A 19 -18.85 7.89 14.04
N ALA A 20 -18.92 6.75 13.33
CA ALA A 20 -18.38 5.49 13.80
C ALA A 20 -16.84 5.52 13.96
N VAL A 21 -16.14 6.26 13.09
CA VAL A 21 -14.69 6.48 13.23
C VAL A 21 -14.34 7.53 14.30
N GLY A 22 -15.32 8.16 14.93
CA GLY A 22 -15.14 8.98 16.12
C GLY A 22 -14.85 10.47 15.87
N PHE A 23 -15.11 10.97 14.66
CA PHE A 23 -14.96 12.40 14.38
C PHE A 23 -16.05 13.21 15.12
N LYS A 24 -15.64 14.29 15.79
CA LYS A 24 -16.53 15.14 16.62
C LYS A 24 -16.66 16.59 16.13
N GLY A 25 -16.09 16.93 14.97
CA GLY A 25 -16.06 18.31 14.49
C GLY A 25 -17.42 18.87 14.06
N PHE A 26 -18.37 18.02 13.65
CA PHE A 26 -19.76 18.39 13.38
C PHE A 26 -20.70 17.20 13.48
N ALA A 27 -22.01 17.46 13.53
CA ALA A 27 -23.03 16.42 13.61
C ALA A 27 -23.19 15.67 12.26
N PRO A 28 -23.31 14.34 12.24
CA PRO A 28 -23.39 13.52 11.01
C PRO A 28 -24.42 14.00 9.99
N LYS A 29 -25.59 14.47 10.47
CA LYS A 29 -26.68 14.96 9.64
C LYS A 29 -26.31 16.18 8.78
N LYS A 30 -25.21 16.86 9.09
CA LYS A 30 -24.70 18.02 8.34
C LYS A 30 -23.80 17.62 7.16
N ILE A 31 -23.46 16.34 6.99
CA ILE A 31 -22.51 15.93 5.95
C ILE A 31 -22.98 16.26 4.54
N ASP A 32 -24.28 16.13 4.27
CA ASP A 32 -24.87 16.49 2.97
C ASP A 32 -24.73 17.99 2.67
N GLU A 33 -24.85 18.84 3.68
CA GLU A 33 -24.67 20.30 3.55
C GLU A 33 -23.19 20.64 3.29
N VAL A 34 -22.29 19.98 4.03
CA VAL A 34 -20.83 20.11 3.87
C VAL A 34 -20.41 19.68 2.46
N LEU A 35 -20.98 18.60 1.93
CA LEU A 35 -20.66 18.09 0.60
C LEU A 35 -21.28 18.91 -0.54
N LYS A 36 -22.40 19.60 -0.33
CA LYS A 36 -23.09 20.40 -1.36
C LYS A 36 -22.58 21.84 -1.47
N THR A 37 -21.83 22.32 -0.48
CA THR A 37 -21.27 23.68 -0.50
C THR A 37 -20.24 23.81 -1.65
N GLU A 38 -20.31 24.87 -2.45
CA GLU A 38 -19.41 25.07 -3.60
C GLU A 38 -18.01 25.53 -3.18
N GLU A 39 -17.90 26.18 -2.02
CA GLU A 39 -16.63 26.61 -1.44
C GLU A 39 -16.04 25.55 -0.50
N TYR A 40 -14.72 25.61 -0.31
CA TYR A 40 -13.97 24.81 0.66
C TYR A 40 -14.40 25.18 2.08
N ASN A 41 -15.53 24.61 2.50
CA ASN A 41 -16.11 24.83 3.80
C ASN A 41 -15.13 24.40 4.90
N GLU A 42 -15.00 25.21 5.96
CA GLU A 42 -14.15 24.92 7.12
C GLU A 42 -14.39 23.52 7.68
N HIS A 43 -15.64 23.07 7.74
CA HIS A 43 -16.00 21.74 8.23
C HIS A 43 -15.45 20.63 7.34
N PHE A 44 -15.44 20.81 6.02
CA PHE A 44 -14.86 19.85 5.09
C PHE A 44 -13.35 19.79 5.26
N CYS A 45 -12.68 20.95 5.27
CA CYS A 45 -11.22 21.02 5.43
C CYS A 45 -10.75 20.42 6.75
N LYS A 46 -11.43 20.70 7.87
CA LYS A 46 -11.08 20.12 9.18
C LYS A 46 -11.30 18.62 9.26
N LEU A 47 -12.33 18.10 8.57
CA LEU A 47 -12.55 16.66 8.50
C LEU A 47 -11.43 15.97 7.69
N VAL A 48 -11.04 16.56 6.56
CA VAL A 48 -9.94 16.05 5.73
C VAL A 48 -8.61 16.11 6.48
N GLU A 49 -8.28 17.25 7.09
CA GLU A 49 -7.10 17.42 7.96
C GLU A 49 -7.05 16.32 9.04
N TRP A 50 -8.16 16.11 9.75
CA TRP A 50 -8.23 15.11 10.82
C TRP A 50 -7.96 13.70 10.31
N MET A 51 -8.59 13.29 9.20
CA MET A 51 -8.38 11.95 8.64
C MET A 51 -6.95 11.78 8.12
N CYS A 52 -6.45 12.73 7.33
CA CYS A 52 -5.11 12.67 6.74
C CYS A 52 -4.03 12.58 7.81
N ASN A 53 -4.08 13.44 8.84
CA ASN A 53 -3.05 13.45 9.87
C ASN A 53 -3.07 12.19 10.75
N GLU A 54 -4.25 11.61 11.00
CA GLU A 54 -4.33 10.32 11.68
C GLU A 54 -3.80 9.18 10.80
N ILE A 55 -4.14 9.15 9.51
CA ILE A 55 -3.59 8.18 8.55
C ILE A 55 -2.06 8.28 8.49
N SER A 56 -1.52 9.49 8.34
CA SER A 56 -0.07 9.72 8.29
C SER A 56 0.62 9.23 9.56
N ALA A 57 0.05 9.52 10.74
CA ALA A 57 0.62 9.06 12.01
C ALA A 57 0.60 7.53 12.16
N LEU A 58 -0.45 6.86 11.68
CA LEU A 58 -0.61 5.40 11.81
C LEU A 58 0.25 4.63 10.79
N TYR A 59 0.40 5.15 9.57
CA TYR A 59 1.26 4.56 8.56
C TYR A 59 2.74 4.97 8.69
N GLY A 60 3.04 6.09 9.35
CA GLY A 60 4.39 6.63 9.46
C GLY A 60 4.81 7.42 8.22
N LEU A 61 3.89 8.19 7.65
CA LEU A 61 4.13 9.09 6.52
C LEU A 61 4.71 10.42 7.03
N ASP A 62 5.53 11.09 6.22
CA ASP A 62 6.12 12.39 6.59
C ASP A 62 5.14 13.56 6.34
N GLU A 63 4.14 13.33 5.51
CA GLU A 63 3.18 14.30 5.02
C GLU A 63 2.11 14.64 6.06
N THR A 64 1.83 15.94 6.21
CA THR A 64 0.76 16.46 7.06
C THR A 64 -0.10 17.46 6.29
N VAL A 65 -1.37 17.57 6.68
CA VAL A 65 -2.36 18.46 6.07
C VAL A 65 -2.86 19.44 7.11
N HIS A 66 -3.04 20.70 6.73
CA HIS A 66 -3.52 21.77 7.60
C HIS A 66 -4.73 22.46 7.01
N ALA A 67 -5.87 22.51 7.73
CA ALA A 67 -7.03 23.23 7.23
C ALA A 67 -6.72 24.73 7.05
N PRO A 68 -7.24 25.38 5.98
CA PRO A 68 -6.99 26.79 5.74
C PRO A 68 -7.54 27.65 6.88
N THR A 69 -6.69 28.54 7.40
CA THR A 69 -7.08 29.58 8.37
C THR A 69 -7.54 30.88 7.71
N ALA A 70 -7.20 31.06 6.43
CA ALA A 70 -7.55 32.21 5.60
C ALA A 70 -7.71 31.76 4.12
N PRO A 71 -8.42 32.54 3.27
CA PRO A 71 -8.78 32.12 1.91
C PRO A 71 -7.58 31.91 0.97
N ASP A 72 -6.50 32.66 1.19
CA ASP A 72 -5.21 32.53 0.51
C ASP A 72 -4.47 31.22 0.86
N ASN A 73 -4.83 30.57 1.97
CA ASN A 73 -4.21 29.32 2.41
C ASN A 73 -4.84 28.05 1.78
N VAL A 74 -5.90 28.21 0.98
CA VAL A 74 -6.59 27.06 0.36
C VAL A 74 -5.67 26.31 -0.59
N GLU A 75 -4.85 27.00 -1.38
CA GLU A 75 -3.95 26.34 -2.33
C GLU A 75 -2.92 25.46 -1.60
N PHE A 76 -2.36 25.94 -0.48
CA PHE A 76 -1.43 25.16 0.34
C PHE A 76 -2.08 23.89 0.89
N PHE A 77 -3.28 24.01 1.48
CA PHE A 77 -4.05 22.84 1.94
C PHE A 77 -4.27 21.80 0.83
N LEU A 78 -4.57 22.25 -0.39
CA LEU A 78 -4.81 21.34 -1.51
C LEU A 78 -3.53 20.68 -2.04
N LEU A 79 -2.39 21.37 -1.95
CA LEU A 79 -1.09 20.80 -2.28
C LEU A 79 -0.65 19.75 -1.26
N GLU A 80 -0.80 20.05 0.03
CA GLU A 80 -0.57 19.09 1.13
C GLU A 80 -1.45 17.85 0.96
N LEU A 81 -2.75 18.04 0.73
CA LEU A 81 -3.68 16.95 0.45
C LEU A 81 -3.26 16.15 -0.80
N SER A 82 -2.77 16.82 -1.84
CA SER A 82 -2.29 16.14 -3.05
C SER A 82 -1.04 15.29 -2.78
N SER A 83 -0.17 15.71 -1.86
CA SER A 83 1.00 14.92 -1.42
C SER A 83 0.54 13.63 -0.75
N VAL A 84 -0.35 13.74 0.25
CA VAL A 84 -0.91 12.57 0.95
C VAL A 84 -1.63 11.63 -0.02
N LEU A 85 -2.44 12.16 -0.94
CA LEU A 85 -3.14 11.33 -1.93
C LEU A 85 -2.18 10.62 -2.89
N SER A 86 -1.03 11.22 -3.22
CA SER A 86 0.00 10.60 -4.05
C SER A 86 0.69 9.47 -3.31
N GLU A 87 1.01 9.67 -2.03
CA GLU A 87 1.69 8.68 -1.19
C GLU A 87 0.78 7.50 -0.83
N LEU A 88 -0.51 7.75 -0.64
CA LEU A 88 -1.55 6.71 -0.50
C LEU A 88 -1.92 6.03 -1.83
N GLU A 89 -1.25 6.37 -2.93
CA GLU A 89 -1.49 5.82 -4.27
C GLU A 89 -2.96 5.92 -4.72
N CYS A 90 -3.61 7.06 -4.48
CA CYS A 90 -5.03 7.24 -4.75
C CYS A 90 -5.40 6.92 -6.21
N PRO A 91 -6.25 5.89 -6.47
CA PRO A 91 -6.54 5.42 -7.82
C PRO A 91 -7.53 6.34 -8.57
N VAL A 92 -8.20 7.26 -7.85
CA VAL A 92 -9.20 8.15 -8.43
C VAL A 92 -8.52 9.32 -9.12
N HIS A 93 -8.36 9.20 -10.44
CA HIS A 93 -7.62 10.16 -11.26
C HIS A 93 -8.16 11.59 -11.16
N ALA A 94 -9.47 11.77 -10.96
CA ALA A 94 -10.08 13.08 -10.79
C ALA A 94 -9.62 13.82 -9.50
N LEU A 95 -9.05 13.09 -8.53
CA LEU A 95 -8.53 13.65 -7.28
C LEU A 95 -7.03 13.91 -7.32
N THR A 96 -6.30 13.35 -8.30
CA THR A 96 -4.83 13.40 -8.38
C THR A 96 -4.31 14.13 -9.62
N LEU A 97 -5.09 14.20 -10.70
CA LEU A 97 -4.72 14.84 -11.95
C LEU A 97 -5.46 16.17 -12.18
N GLY A 98 -4.95 16.98 -13.11
CA GLY A 98 -5.53 18.27 -13.47
C GLY A 98 -5.22 19.41 -12.49
N PRO A 99 -5.82 20.60 -12.67
CA PRO A 99 -5.55 21.77 -11.83
C PRO A 99 -5.97 21.55 -10.37
N VAL A 100 -5.07 21.81 -9.41
CA VAL A 100 -5.28 21.50 -7.98
C VAL A 100 -6.56 22.13 -7.41
N MET A 101 -6.86 23.36 -7.83
CA MET A 101 -8.02 24.16 -7.40
C MET A 101 -9.37 23.66 -7.95
N GLU A 102 -9.37 22.68 -8.86
CA GLU A 102 -10.58 22.15 -9.50
C GLU A 102 -10.93 20.75 -9.02
N ARG A 103 -9.95 19.98 -8.52
CA ARG A 103 -10.08 18.55 -8.19
C ARG A 103 -11.20 18.23 -7.22
N PHE A 104 -11.49 19.12 -6.27
CA PHE A 104 -12.47 18.88 -5.20
C PHE A 104 -13.67 19.84 -5.24
N ARG A 105 -13.90 20.53 -6.37
CA ARG A 105 -15.03 21.47 -6.51
C ARG A 105 -16.40 20.78 -6.59
N SER A 106 -16.47 19.58 -7.15
CA SER A 106 -17.73 18.85 -7.26
C SER A 106 -18.04 18.09 -5.96
N ALA A 107 -19.33 18.03 -5.60
CA ALA A 107 -19.80 17.22 -4.49
C ALA A 107 -19.44 15.73 -4.68
N GLU A 108 -19.44 15.25 -5.93
CA GLU A 108 -19.03 13.90 -6.27
C GLU A 108 -17.56 13.63 -5.92
N ASN A 109 -16.64 14.53 -6.28
CA ASN A 109 -15.22 14.35 -5.98
C ASN A 109 -14.93 14.45 -4.49
N ARG A 110 -15.61 15.36 -3.77
CA ARG A 110 -15.55 15.40 -2.30
C ARG A 110 -16.04 14.09 -1.69
N THR A 111 -17.13 13.52 -2.20
CA THR A 111 -17.66 12.24 -1.73
C THR A 111 -16.69 11.08 -1.99
N LYS A 112 -16.07 11.04 -3.18
CA LYS A 112 -15.04 10.06 -3.52
C LYS A 112 -13.82 10.18 -2.60
N LEU A 113 -13.38 11.40 -2.33
CA LEU A 113 -12.28 11.67 -1.40
C LEU A 113 -12.61 11.14 0.00
N LEU A 114 -13.79 11.47 0.54
CA LEU A 114 -14.16 11.04 1.89
C LEU A 114 -14.24 9.53 2.02
N HIS A 115 -14.81 8.81 1.04
CA HIS A 115 -14.78 7.34 1.05
C HIS A 115 -13.36 6.79 1.03
N PHE A 116 -12.52 7.31 0.13
CA PHE A 116 -11.13 6.89 0.03
C PHE A 116 -10.37 7.08 1.35
N LEU A 117 -10.50 8.26 1.98
CA LEU A 117 -9.87 8.55 3.26
C LEU A 117 -10.45 7.71 4.41
N LEU A 118 -11.77 7.47 4.43
CA LEU A 118 -12.40 6.60 5.43
C LEU A 118 -11.89 5.16 5.34
N ASP A 119 -11.76 4.63 4.13
CA ASP A 119 -11.25 3.28 3.92
C ASP A 119 -9.78 3.18 4.32
N HIS A 120 -8.95 4.15 3.95
CA HIS A 120 -7.56 4.21 4.42
C HIS A 120 -7.46 4.37 5.93
N LEU A 121 -8.30 5.19 6.57
CA LEU A 121 -8.28 5.37 8.02
C LEU A 121 -8.63 4.06 8.75
N LYS A 122 -9.65 3.32 8.26
CA LYS A 122 -10.00 2.01 8.81
C LYS A 122 -8.85 1.01 8.64
N CYS A 123 -8.24 0.97 7.46
CA CYS A 123 -7.08 0.12 7.20
C CYS A 123 -5.90 0.49 8.10
N ALA A 124 -5.57 1.79 8.23
CA ALA A 124 -4.48 2.29 9.06
C ALA A 124 -4.67 1.91 10.53
N ARG A 125 -5.89 2.09 11.06
CA ARG A 125 -6.23 1.68 12.43
C ARG A 125 -6.16 0.18 12.63
N LEU A 126 -6.62 -0.61 11.66
CA LEU A 126 -6.54 -2.07 11.73
C LEU A 126 -5.07 -2.55 11.75
N THR A 127 -4.24 -2.01 10.86
CA THR A 127 -2.80 -2.29 10.83
C THR A 127 -2.12 -1.88 12.13
N ALA A 128 -2.46 -0.72 12.70
CA ALA A 128 -1.92 -0.29 13.98
C ALA A 128 -2.36 -1.20 15.15
N LEU A 129 -3.62 -1.65 15.15
CA LEU A 129 -4.14 -2.59 16.13
C LEU A 129 -3.43 -3.95 16.03
N GLU A 130 -3.17 -4.43 14.82
CA GLU A 130 -2.43 -5.65 14.57
C GLU A 130 -0.99 -5.55 15.10
N ARG A 131 -0.30 -4.41 14.85
CA ARG A 131 1.02 -4.13 15.44
C ARG A 131 0.98 -4.19 16.97
N LEU A 132 0.01 -3.52 17.60
CA LEU A 132 -0.14 -3.52 19.07
C LEU A 132 -0.46 -4.90 19.63
N TYR A 133 -1.32 -5.67 18.96
CA TYR A 133 -1.62 -7.04 19.37
C TYR A 133 -0.37 -7.92 19.30
N ASN A 134 0.40 -7.79 18.23
CA ASN A 134 1.63 -8.54 18.03
C ASN A 134 2.72 -8.13 19.04
N ASP A 135 2.82 -6.84 19.40
CA ASP A 135 3.73 -6.35 20.43
C ASP A 135 3.32 -6.82 21.84
N ALA A 136 2.03 -6.75 22.17
CA ALA A 136 1.50 -7.15 23.48
C ALA A 136 1.50 -8.67 23.69
N ALA A 137 1.33 -9.46 22.63
CA ALA A 137 1.43 -10.92 22.67
C ALA A 137 2.87 -11.43 22.80
N GLY A 138 3.88 -10.54 22.79
CA GLY A 138 5.28 -10.92 22.81
C GLY A 138 5.68 -11.76 21.60
N THR A 139 4.90 -11.72 20.52
CA THR A 139 5.26 -12.30 19.23
C THR A 139 6.44 -11.51 18.70
N GLN A 140 7.64 -11.94 19.08
CA GLN A 140 8.88 -11.60 18.37
C GLN A 140 8.57 -11.63 16.88
N HIS A 141 8.99 -10.60 16.16
CA HIS A 141 8.91 -10.53 14.71
C HIS A 141 9.38 -11.86 14.15
N LYS A 142 8.43 -12.75 13.81
CA LYS A 142 8.76 -14.09 13.35
C LYS A 142 9.42 -13.86 12.00
N SER A 143 10.64 -14.37 11.84
CA SER A 143 11.28 -14.31 10.54
C SER A 143 10.39 -15.03 9.53
N GLU A 144 10.49 -14.65 8.26
CA GLU A 144 9.65 -15.22 7.20
C GLU A 144 9.75 -16.75 7.19
N GLU A 145 10.95 -17.28 7.47
CA GLU A 145 11.24 -18.70 7.59
C GLU A 145 10.47 -19.37 8.72
N VAL A 146 10.27 -18.69 9.87
CA VAL A 146 9.48 -19.21 10.99
C VAL A 146 8.01 -19.28 10.60
N CYS A 147 7.48 -18.26 9.93
CA CYS A 147 6.10 -18.27 9.43
C CYS A 147 5.88 -19.41 8.43
N HIS A 148 6.78 -19.58 7.45
CA HIS A 148 6.71 -20.67 6.47
C HIS A 148 6.76 -22.05 7.14
N LEU A 149 7.58 -22.22 8.18
CA LEU A 149 7.65 -23.46 8.92
C LEU A 149 6.34 -23.73 9.69
N GLU A 150 5.79 -22.74 10.37
CA GLU A 150 4.50 -22.87 11.09
C GLU A 150 3.35 -23.18 10.13
N ASP A 151 3.31 -22.52 8.98
CA ASP A 151 2.33 -22.78 7.93
C ASP A 151 2.48 -24.19 7.37
N THR A 152 3.70 -24.68 7.20
CA THR A 152 3.95 -26.06 6.76
C THR A 152 3.48 -27.07 7.81
N LEU A 153 3.79 -26.85 9.09
CA LEU A 153 3.35 -27.71 10.19
C LEU A 153 1.82 -27.75 10.28
N ARG A 154 1.17 -26.58 10.21
CA ARG A 154 -0.30 -26.44 10.20
C ARG A 154 -0.89 -27.12 8.97
N ALA A 155 -0.31 -26.89 7.80
CA ALA A 155 -0.76 -27.50 6.56
C ALA A 155 -0.67 -29.01 6.65
N LEU A 156 0.37 -29.58 7.24
CA LEU A 156 0.58 -31.02 7.41
C LEU A 156 -0.15 -31.62 8.62
N ASP A 157 -0.80 -30.81 9.45
CA ASP A 157 -1.46 -31.21 10.70
C ASP A 157 -0.46 -31.89 11.67
N ILE A 158 0.78 -31.40 11.66
CA ILE A 158 1.80 -31.74 12.64
C ILE A 158 1.62 -30.75 13.79
N GLY A 159 1.34 -31.29 14.98
CA GLY A 159 1.17 -30.49 16.19
C GLY A 159 2.42 -29.69 16.57
N GLN A 160 2.34 -28.98 17.69
CA GLN A 160 3.47 -28.18 18.18
C GLN A 160 4.74 -29.03 18.32
N LEU A 161 5.84 -28.52 17.75
CA LEU A 161 7.14 -29.18 17.83
C LEU A 161 7.61 -29.21 19.31
N PRO A 162 8.11 -30.35 19.80
CA PRO A 162 8.67 -30.42 21.14
C PRO A 162 9.90 -29.50 21.25
N ALA A 163 10.08 -28.87 22.42
CA ALA A 163 11.11 -27.85 22.67
C ALA A 163 12.57 -28.29 22.41
N ASN A 164 12.81 -29.60 22.24
CA ASN A 164 14.13 -30.22 22.15
C ASN A 164 14.34 -30.92 20.79
N VAL A 165 13.52 -30.61 19.79
CA VAL A 165 13.57 -31.31 18.50
C VAL A 165 14.78 -30.85 17.67
N THR A 166 15.50 -31.81 17.09
CA THR A 166 16.56 -31.52 16.12
C THR A 166 15.96 -31.22 14.75
N ALA A 167 16.59 -30.30 14.00
CA ALA A 167 16.14 -29.96 12.63
C ALA A 167 15.97 -31.20 11.74
N GLY A 168 16.91 -32.16 11.80
CA GLY A 168 16.82 -33.40 11.03
C GLY A 168 15.57 -34.23 11.34
N LYS A 169 15.10 -34.25 12.60
CA LYS A 169 13.86 -34.92 12.98
C LYS A 169 12.63 -34.19 12.46
N VAL A 170 12.63 -32.84 12.54
CA VAL A 170 11.56 -32.02 11.94
C VAL A 170 11.43 -32.31 10.45
N PHE A 171 12.53 -32.28 9.70
CA PHE A 171 12.50 -32.58 8.26
C PHE A 171 12.07 -34.03 7.96
N ALA A 172 12.48 -35.00 8.78
CA ALA A 172 12.03 -36.38 8.62
C ALA A 172 10.51 -36.52 8.84
N ASP A 173 9.96 -35.86 9.87
CA ASP A 173 8.53 -35.87 10.18
C ASP A 173 7.73 -35.15 9.08
N LEU A 174 8.20 -34.00 8.61
CA LEU A 174 7.64 -33.26 7.48
C LEU A 174 7.59 -34.12 6.21
N SER A 175 8.71 -34.73 5.83
CA SER A 175 8.81 -35.60 4.66
C SER A 175 7.86 -36.79 4.76
N SER A 176 7.83 -37.47 5.91
CA SER A 176 6.93 -38.61 6.12
C SER A 176 5.47 -38.22 6.02
N MET A 177 5.08 -37.06 6.58
CA MET A 177 3.70 -36.59 6.53
C MET A 177 3.31 -36.12 5.12
N ALA A 178 4.21 -35.46 4.41
CA ALA A 178 4.02 -35.07 3.03
C ALA A 178 3.81 -36.29 2.13
N GLU A 179 4.62 -37.34 2.28
CA GLU A 179 4.45 -38.62 1.56
C GLU A 179 3.08 -39.26 1.87
N LYS A 180 2.71 -39.34 3.16
CA LYS A 180 1.39 -39.87 3.57
C LYS A 180 0.25 -39.11 2.91
N ARG A 181 0.32 -37.78 2.84
CA ARG A 181 -0.70 -36.97 2.16
C ARG A 181 -0.69 -37.17 0.65
N MET A 182 0.50 -37.28 0.04
CA MET A 182 0.66 -37.55 -1.39
C MET A 182 -0.01 -38.88 -1.79
N THR A 183 0.00 -39.89 -0.92
CA THR A 183 -0.71 -41.16 -1.19
C THR A 183 -2.23 -41.01 -1.20
N LYS A 184 -2.79 -40.02 -0.50
CA LYS A 184 -4.24 -39.75 -0.45
C LYS A 184 -4.74 -38.87 -1.61
N CYS A 185 -3.83 -38.24 -2.36
CA CYS A 185 -4.19 -37.42 -3.51
C CYS A 185 -4.74 -38.29 -4.66
N LYS A 186 -5.99 -38.06 -5.06
CA LYS A 186 -6.63 -38.75 -6.20
C LYS A 186 -5.88 -38.52 -7.51
N GLN A 187 -5.44 -37.29 -7.74
CA GLN A 187 -4.59 -36.90 -8.85
C GLN A 187 -3.25 -36.48 -8.28
N LYS A 188 -2.19 -37.23 -8.59
CA LYS A 188 -0.85 -36.90 -8.15
C LYS A 188 -0.31 -35.75 -9.00
N PRO A 189 0.37 -34.76 -8.39
CA PRO A 189 1.05 -33.72 -9.15
C PRO A 189 2.11 -34.38 -10.04
N GLN A 190 2.22 -33.90 -11.29
CA GLN A 190 3.24 -34.37 -12.23
C GLN A 190 4.50 -33.51 -12.04
N PRO A 191 5.60 -34.07 -11.49
CA PRO A 191 6.81 -33.30 -11.28
C PRO A 191 7.42 -32.89 -12.62
N LEU A 192 7.85 -31.63 -12.71
CA LEU A 192 8.57 -31.11 -13.88
C LEU A 192 9.96 -31.75 -14.03
N LEU A 193 10.54 -32.21 -12.93
CA LEU A 193 11.83 -32.89 -12.89
C LEU A 193 11.71 -34.19 -12.08
N THR A 194 12.01 -35.32 -12.72
CA THR A 194 11.98 -36.65 -12.10
C THR A 194 13.39 -37.23 -11.85
N ALA A 195 14.42 -36.60 -12.41
CA ALA A 195 15.80 -37.04 -12.23
C ALA A 195 16.32 -36.62 -10.85
N SER A 196 17.01 -37.54 -10.16
CA SER A 196 17.82 -37.20 -9.00
C SER A 196 19.12 -36.56 -9.46
N LEU A 197 19.47 -35.43 -8.88
CA LEU A 197 20.71 -34.71 -9.20
C LEU A 197 21.83 -35.16 -8.27
N THR A 198 23.03 -35.33 -8.82
CA THR A 198 24.25 -35.60 -8.04
C THR A 198 24.75 -34.32 -7.38
N ASP A 199 25.59 -34.44 -6.34
CA ASP A 199 26.20 -33.27 -5.68
C ASP A 199 26.95 -32.36 -6.66
N THR A 200 27.63 -32.96 -7.65
CA THR A 200 28.32 -32.22 -8.70
C THR A 200 27.37 -31.46 -9.64
N GLN A 201 26.16 -31.97 -9.86
CA GLN A 201 25.13 -31.28 -10.64
C GLN A 201 24.48 -30.16 -9.81
N TRP A 202 24.20 -30.40 -8.53
CA TRP A 202 23.71 -29.36 -7.61
C TRP A 202 24.70 -28.20 -7.49
N ALA A 203 25.99 -28.48 -7.36
CA ALA A 203 27.03 -27.45 -7.33
C ALA A 203 27.04 -26.61 -8.63
N LYS A 204 26.82 -27.24 -9.79
CA LYS A 204 26.70 -26.51 -11.07
C LYS A 204 25.46 -25.62 -11.11
N ILE A 205 24.32 -26.10 -10.62
CA ILE A 205 23.08 -25.30 -10.54
C ILE A 205 23.27 -24.11 -9.61
N ALA A 206 23.89 -24.30 -8.44
CA ALA A 206 24.20 -23.22 -7.52
C ALA A 206 25.10 -22.16 -8.17
N ALA A 207 26.14 -22.58 -8.89
CA ALA A 207 27.02 -21.67 -9.62
C ALA A 207 26.29 -20.90 -10.75
N LEU A 208 25.38 -21.56 -11.47
CA LEU A 208 24.55 -20.90 -12.48
C LEU A 208 23.58 -19.90 -11.85
N ASN A 209 22.95 -20.26 -10.74
CA ASN A 209 22.04 -19.38 -10.01
C ASN A 209 22.75 -18.12 -9.51
N GLU A 210 23.94 -18.28 -8.92
CA GLU A 210 24.76 -17.15 -8.47
C GLU A 210 25.10 -16.21 -9.64
N LYS A 211 25.52 -16.77 -10.78
CA LYS A 211 25.80 -15.98 -11.98
C LYS A 211 24.57 -15.23 -12.48
N LEU A 212 23.40 -15.88 -12.47
CA LEU A 212 22.15 -15.25 -12.88
C LEU A 212 21.78 -14.09 -11.95
N ILE A 213 21.86 -14.29 -10.63
CA ILE A 213 21.58 -13.24 -9.65
C ILE A 213 22.48 -12.03 -9.90
N GLN A 214 23.78 -12.25 -10.13
CA GLN A 214 24.73 -11.18 -10.44
C GLN A 214 24.40 -10.45 -11.75
N GLU A 215 24.07 -11.19 -12.81
CA GLU A 215 23.68 -10.60 -14.10
C GLU A 215 22.39 -9.78 -13.98
N TYR A 216 21.37 -10.30 -13.31
CA TYR A 216 20.12 -9.57 -13.08
C TYR A 216 20.34 -8.33 -12.24
N GLY A 217 21.12 -8.42 -11.17
CA GLY A 217 21.48 -7.27 -10.34
C GLY A 217 22.20 -6.18 -11.15
N THR A 218 23.19 -6.57 -11.95
CA THR A 218 23.91 -5.65 -12.84
C THR A 218 22.99 -5.00 -13.85
N ARG A 219 22.05 -5.76 -14.44
CA ARG A 219 21.09 -5.25 -15.42
C ARG A 219 20.12 -4.24 -14.78
N ILE A 220 19.66 -4.50 -13.56
CA ILE A 220 18.81 -3.56 -12.80
C ILE A 220 19.59 -2.26 -12.53
N GLN A 221 20.84 -2.35 -12.06
CA GLN A 221 21.68 -1.18 -11.83
C GLN A 221 21.91 -0.36 -13.11
N LEU A 222 22.14 -1.02 -14.24
CA LEU A 222 22.27 -0.35 -15.54
C LEU A 222 20.98 0.38 -15.91
N LEU A 223 19.82 -0.28 -15.77
CA LEU A 223 18.52 0.32 -16.08
C LEU A 223 18.23 1.54 -15.21
N LEU A 224 18.50 1.45 -13.90
CA LEU A 224 18.39 2.57 -12.97
C LEU A 224 19.34 3.70 -13.34
N LYS A 225 20.60 3.40 -13.69
CA LYS A 225 21.56 4.43 -14.07
C LYS A 225 21.18 5.11 -15.39
N ARG A 226 20.63 4.35 -16.34
CA ARG A 226 20.12 4.90 -17.61
C ARG A 226 18.94 5.83 -17.36
N LEU A 227 18.03 5.47 -16.45
CA LEU A 227 16.93 6.34 -16.03
C LEU A 227 17.47 7.65 -15.44
N ASP A 228 18.42 7.57 -14.51
CA ASP A 228 19.07 8.74 -13.90
C ASP A 228 19.73 9.66 -14.94
N VAL A 229 20.55 9.10 -15.85
CA VAL A 229 21.18 9.89 -16.93
C VAL A 229 20.14 10.53 -17.86
N THR A 230 19.03 9.83 -18.14
CA THR A 230 17.94 10.36 -18.95
C THR A 230 17.28 11.56 -18.26
N ILE A 231 16.96 11.46 -16.96
CA ILE A 231 16.41 12.57 -16.17
C ILE A 231 17.40 13.74 -16.13
N GLN A 232 18.68 13.47 -15.89
CA GLN A 232 19.72 14.50 -15.87
C GLN A 232 19.85 15.23 -17.21
N SER A 233 19.69 14.54 -18.34
CA SER A 233 19.76 15.17 -19.67
C SER A 233 18.71 16.27 -19.87
N PHE A 234 17.50 16.11 -19.34
CA PHE A 234 16.47 17.16 -19.36
C PHE A 234 16.87 18.38 -18.52
N THR A 235 17.51 18.16 -17.36
CA THR A 235 17.97 19.26 -16.49
C THR A 235 19.21 19.99 -17.03
N TRP A 236 20.03 19.33 -17.87
CA TRP A 236 21.17 19.94 -18.53
C TRP A 236 20.74 20.90 -19.64
N SER A 237 19.69 20.56 -20.40
CA SER A 237 19.11 21.48 -21.40
C SER A 237 18.67 22.80 -20.78
N ASP A 238 18.01 22.79 -19.62
CA ASP A 238 17.60 24.02 -18.91
C ASP A 238 18.79 24.85 -18.42
N ARG A 239 19.88 24.21 -17.98
CA ARG A 239 21.10 24.90 -17.53
C ARG A 239 21.85 25.53 -18.70
N ILE A 240 21.96 24.84 -19.83
CA ILE A 240 22.61 25.36 -21.04
C ILE A 240 21.79 26.52 -21.62
N VAL A 241 20.46 26.39 -21.68
CA VAL A 241 19.57 27.49 -22.11
C VAL A 241 19.72 28.71 -21.20
N LYS A 242 19.76 28.54 -19.88
CA LYS A 242 20.01 29.64 -18.93
C LYS A 242 21.41 30.27 -19.07
N MET A 243 22.42 29.52 -19.49
CA MET A 243 23.77 30.03 -19.76
C MET A 243 23.83 30.81 -21.07
N GLN A 244 23.24 30.31 -22.16
CA GLN A 244 23.16 31.01 -23.46
C GLN A 244 22.37 32.32 -23.38
N VAL A 245 21.26 32.34 -22.63
CA VAL A 245 20.48 33.57 -22.40
C VAL A 245 21.29 34.63 -21.65
N ARG A 246 22.22 34.24 -20.78
CA ARG A 246 23.11 35.17 -20.07
C ARG A 246 24.22 35.72 -20.97
N GLU A 247 24.78 34.91 -21.88
CA GLU A 247 25.81 35.38 -22.81
C GLU A 247 25.25 36.33 -23.89
N CYS A 248 24.03 36.11 -24.37
CA CYS A 248 23.36 37.04 -25.29
C CYS A 248 22.92 38.37 -24.64
N ALA A 249 22.87 38.45 -23.31
CA ALA A 249 22.53 39.69 -22.59
C ALA A 249 23.74 40.62 -22.36
N PHE A 250 24.94 40.18 -22.71
CA PHE A 250 26.21 40.91 -22.52
C PHE A 250 26.97 41.21 -23.83
N SER A 251 26.35 40.98 -24.99
CA SER A 251 26.83 41.41 -26.31
C SER A 251 25.91 42.47 -26.90
#